data_AF-A0A6N3G654-F1
#
_entry.id   AF-A0A6N3G654-F1
#
_cell.length_a   1.000
_cell.length_b   1.000
_cell.length_c   1.000
_cell.angle_alpha   90.00
_cell.angle_beta   90.00
_cell.angle_gamma   90.00
#
_symmetry.space_group_name_H-M   'P 1'
#
loop_
_entity.id
_entity.type
_entity.pdbx_description
1 polymer ?
#
loop_
_entity_poly.entity_id
_entity_poly.type
_entity_poly.pdbx_seq_one_letter_code
_entity_poly.pdbx_strand_id
1 'polypeptide(L)'
;MKITSVVLILGSLGFILMGLVSLLSKKMKDYFKESGVYNNSKKFLEYNGIFNLIIGITGVIFGILDYLLLDKSRILIILYIIVIVITSTIQKKVLKKYRNF
;
A
#
# COMPACT_ATOMS: atom_id res chain seq x y z
N MET A 1 15.87 18.77 1.66
CA MET A 1 15.37 17.40 1.90
C MET A 1 16.42 16.41 1.43
N LYS A 2 16.68 15.34 2.19
CA LYS A 2 17.58 14.29 1.72
C LYS A 2 16.91 13.52 0.58
N ILE A 3 17.70 13.01 -0.36
CA ILE A 3 17.21 12.09 -1.41
C ILE A 3 16.44 10.91 -0.79
N THR A 4 16.87 10.42 0.38
CA THR A 4 16.21 9.35 1.13
C THR A 4 14.76 9.70 1.51
N SER A 5 14.52 10.91 1.99
CA SER A 5 13.18 11.36 2.39
C SER A 5 12.27 11.48 1.16
N VAL A 6 12.82 11.96 0.05
CA VAL A 6 12.11 12.06 -1.23
C VAL A 6 11.72 10.66 -1.74
N VAL A 7 12.63 9.70 -1.68
CA VAL A 7 12.36 8.30 -2.09
C VAL A 7 11.26 7.68 -1.23
N LEU A 8 11.31 7.88 0.10
CA LEU A 8 10.27 7.40 1.01
C LEU A 8 8.91 8.00 0.66
N ILE A 9 8.84 9.32 0.49
CA ILE A 9 7.58 10.01 0.18
C ILE A 9 7.04 9.60 -1.20
N LEU A 10 7.87 9.56 -2.24
CA LEU A 10 7.44 9.17 -3.59
C LEU A 10 6.94 7.72 -3.65
N GLY A 11 7.66 6.79 -3.01
CA GLY A 11 7.21 5.40 -2.91
C GLY A 11 5.88 5.30 -2.17
N SER A 12 5.73 6.04 -1.08
CA SER A 12 4.50 6.10 -0.28
C SER A 12 3.31 6.63 -1.08
N LEU A 13 3.53 7.69 -1.87
CA LEU A 13 2.50 8.26 -2.73
C LEU A 13 1.97 7.24 -3.74
N GLY A 14 2.83 6.40 -4.31
CA GLY A 14 2.41 5.30 -5.18
C GLY A 14 1.42 4.35 -4.49
N PHE A 15 1.71 3.94 -3.26
CA PHE A 15 0.81 3.12 -2.45
C PHE A 15 -0.48 3.84 -2.08
N ILE A 16 -0.42 5.13 -1.72
CA ILE A 16 -1.62 5.93 -1.43
C ILE A 16 -2.53 6.00 -2.66
N LEU A 17 -1.97 6.31 -3.83
CA LEU A 17 -2.71 6.39 -5.08
C LEU A 17 -3.37 5.06 -5.43
N MET A 18 -2.63 3.95 -5.34
CA MET A 18 -3.18 2.61 -5.55
C MET A 18 -4.31 2.29 -4.56
N GLY A 19 -4.14 2.69 -3.30
CA GLY A 19 -5.15 2.55 -2.25
C GLY A 19 -6.44 3.28 -2.59
N LEU A 20 -6.32 4.57 -2.94
CA LEU A 20 -7.45 5.43 -3.31
C LEU A 20 -8.15 4.94 -4.57
N VAL A 21 -7.41 4.56 -5.61
CA VAL A 21 -7.98 4.03 -6.85
C VAL A 21 -8.78 2.76 -6.56
N SER A 22 -8.24 1.83 -5.76
CA SER A 22 -8.93 0.60 -5.36
C SER A 22 -10.24 0.86 -4.59
N LEU A 23 -10.28 1.91 -3.77
CA LEU A 23 -11.45 2.25 -2.95
C LEU A 23 -12.51 3.08 -3.69
N LEU A 24 -12.09 4.03 -4.52
CA LEU A 24 -12.95 5.08 -5.06
C LEU A 24 -13.33 4.85 -6.53
N SER A 25 -12.51 4.13 -7.31
CA SER A 25 -12.75 3.96 -8.74
C SER A 25 -13.92 3.04 -9.02
N LYS A 26 -15.00 3.59 -9.59
CA LYS A 26 -16.14 2.81 -10.11
C LYS A 26 -15.68 1.90 -11.26
N LYS A 27 -14.92 2.44 -12.21
CA LYS A 27 -14.37 1.71 -13.35
C LYS A 27 -13.59 0.45 -12.93
N MET A 28 -12.78 0.56 -11.87
CA MET A 28 -12.04 -0.59 -11.35
C MET A 28 -12.96 -1.62 -10.71
N LYS A 29 -13.98 -1.19 -9.97
CA LYS A 29 -14.99 -2.08 -9.38
C LYS A 29 -15.75 -2.85 -10.45
N ASP A 30 -16.16 -2.18 -11.53
CA ASP A 30 -16.90 -2.79 -12.63
C ASP A 30 -16.03 -3.82 -13.36
N TYR A 31 -14.78 -3.46 -13.71
CA TYR A 31 -13.82 -4.37 -14.33
C TYR A 31 -13.59 -5.65 -13.51
N PHE A 32 -13.37 -5.52 -12.20
CA PHE A 32 -13.15 -6.68 -11.32
C PHE A 32 -14.43 -7.52 -11.13
N LYS A 33 -15.60 -6.90 -11.18
CA LYS A 33 -16.88 -7.62 -11.12
C LYS A 33 -17.12 -8.44 -12.38
N GLU A 34 -16.83 -7.86 -13.55
CA GLU A 34 -16.98 -8.52 -14.85
C GLU A 34 -15.95 -9.65 -15.08
N SER A 35 -14.77 -9.54 -14.46
CA SER A 35 -13.69 -10.52 -14.64
C SER A 35 -14.01 -11.96 -14.20
N GLY A 36 -14.96 -12.16 -13.28
CA GLY A 36 -15.26 -13.48 -12.71
C GLY A 36 -14.12 -14.11 -11.89
N VAL A 37 -13.01 -13.40 -11.64
CA VAL A 37 -11.84 -13.94 -10.90
C VAL A 37 -12.08 -14.00 -9.38
N TYR A 38 -12.96 -13.14 -8.88
CA TYR A 38 -13.18 -12.95 -7.45
C TYR A 38 -14.64 -13.22 -7.09
N ASN A 39 -14.85 -14.08 -6.09
CA ASN A 39 -16.17 -14.39 -5.51
C ASN A 39 -16.74 -13.18 -4.76
N ASN A 40 -15.89 -12.27 -4.30
CA ASN A 40 -16.32 -11.00 -3.73
C ASN A 40 -15.37 -9.85 -4.13
N SER A 41 -15.52 -9.35 -5.37
CA SER A 41 -14.71 -8.26 -5.93
C SER A 41 -14.76 -6.98 -5.07
N LYS A 42 -15.91 -6.67 -4.45
CA LYS A 42 -16.07 -5.49 -3.59
C LYS A 42 -15.16 -5.56 -2.37
N LYS A 43 -15.24 -6.65 -1.59
CA LYS A 43 -14.38 -6.85 -0.42
C LYS A 43 -12.92 -6.97 -0.82
N PHE A 44 -12.61 -7.65 -1.93
CA PHE A 44 -11.24 -7.74 -2.42
C PHE A 44 -10.63 -6.35 -2.66
N LEU A 45 -11.30 -5.50 -3.43
CA LEU A 45 -10.82 -4.14 -3.71
C LEU A 45 -10.77 -3.25 -2.47
N GLU A 46 -11.72 -3.42 -1.54
CA GLU A 46 -11.75 -2.68 -0.28
C GLU A 46 -10.53 -3.00 0.59
N TYR A 47 -10.30 -4.29 0.89
CA TYR A 47 -9.14 -4.69 1.69
C TYR A 47 -7.82 -4.38 0.97
N ASN A 48 -7.74 -4.61 -0.35
CA ASN A 48 -6.57 -4.26 -1.15
C ASN A 48 -6.26 -2.76 -1.07
N GLY A 49 -7.30 -1.93 -1.13
CA GLY A 49 -7.17 -0.49 -0.99
C GLY A 49 -6.68 -0.08 0.40
N ILE A 50 -7.28 -0.64 1.45
CA ILE A 50 -6.89 -0.38 2.85
C ILE A 50 -5.43 -0.77 3.10
N PHE A 51 -4.99 -1.95 2.66
CA PHE A 51 -3.60 -2.38 2.84
C PHE A 51 -2.61 -1.43 2.15
N ASN A 52 -2.90 -1.02 0.92
CA ASN A 52 -2.07 -0.04 0.21
C ASN A 52 -2.06 1.32 0.91
N LEU A 53 -3.19 1.80 1.42
CA LEU A 53 -3.23 3.03 2.21
C LEU A 53 -2.39 2.93 3.48
N ILE A 54 -2.46 1.82 4.23
CA ILE A 54 -1.64 1.60 5.43
C ILE A 54 -0.15 1.70 5.09
N ILE A 55 0.30 0.98 4.05
CA ILE A 55 1.70 1.03 3.60
C ILE A 55 2.10 2.45 3.21
N GLY A 56 1.24 3.15 2.48
CA GLY A 56 1.47 4.53 2.06
C GLY A 56 1.57 5.50 3.23
N ILE A 57 0.61 5.47 4.15
CA ILE A 57 0.59 6.34 5.33
C ILE A 57 1.82 6.09 6.21
N THR A 58 2.18 4.82 6.46
CA THR A 58 3.39 4.50 7.24
C THR A 58 4.66 5.04 6.58
N GLY A 59 4.75 4.97 5.26
CA GLY A 59 5.90 5.52 4.54
C GLY A 59 5.96 7.04 4.56
N VAL A 60 4.82 7.74 4.51
CA VAL A 60 4.78 9.20 4.73
C VAL A 60 5.27 9.55 6.13
N ILE A 61 4.83 8.80 7.15
CA ILE A 61 5.32 8.99 8.54
C ILE A 61 6.83 8.81 8.59
N PHE A 62 7.38 7.76 7.98
CA PHE A 62 8.83 7.53 7.95
C PHE A 62 9.59 8.58 7.15
N GLY A 63 9.01 9.08 6.05
CA GLY A 63 9.58 10.18 5.28
C GLY A 63 9.65 11.49 6.07
N ILE A 64 8.61 11.79 6.86
CA ILE A 64 8.60 12.94 7.78
C ILE A 64 9.64 12.73 8.90
N LEU A 65 9.70 11.54 9.50
CA LEU A 65 10.71 11.23 10.52
C LEU A 65 12.13 11.34 9.96
N ASP A 66 12.38 10.89 8.73
CA ASP A 66 13.69 11.00 8.06
C ASP A 66 14.10 12.45 7.79
N TYR A 67 13.12 13.30 7.48
CA TYR A 67 13.32 14.74 7.31
C TYR A 67 13.72 15.41 8.63
N LEU A 68 13.14 14.97 9.76
CA LEU A 68 13.39 15.53 11.09
C LEU A 68 14.64 14.94 11.77
N LEU A 69 14.96 13.66 11.54
CA LEU A 69 16.06 12.94 12.18
C LEU A 69 17.26 12.84 11.23
N LEU A 70 18.29 13.65 11.47
CA LEU A 70 19.38 13.87 10.52
C LEU A 70 20.35 12.69 10.33
N ASP A 71 20.39 11.68 11.20
CA ASP A 71 21.49 10.69 11.17
C ASP A 71 21.08 9.21 10.96
N LYS A 72 19.78 8.89 10.85
CA LYS A 72 19.31 7.48 10.81
C LYS A 72 18.57 7.05 9.53
N SER A 73 18.78 7.76 8.43
CA SER A 73 18.02 7.59 7.17
C SER A 73 18.04 6.17 6.60
N ARG A 74 19.19 5.49 6.62
CA ARG A 74 19.31 4.11 6.11
C ARG A 74 18.45 3.12 6.91
N ILE A 75 18.41 3.30 8.23
CA ILE A 75 17.63 2.42 9.12
C ILE A 75 16.14 2.59 8.85
N LEU A 76 15.66 3.82 8.65
CA LEU A 76 14.26 4.09 8.33
C LEU A 76 13.83 3.47 6.99
N ILE A 77 14.69 3.51 5.98
CA ILE A 77 14.42 2.85 4.69
C ILE A 77 14.30 1.33 4.87
N ILE A 78 15.23 0.72 5.58
CA ILE A 78 15.21 -0.74 5.83
C ILE A 78 13.94 -1.13 6.58
N LEU A 79 13.58 -0.38 7.64
CA LEU A 79 12.33 -0.60 8.37
C LEU A 79 11.11 -0.45 7.47
N TYR A 80 11.10 0.53 6.56
CA TYR A 80 9.99 0.70 5.63
C TYR A 80 9.82 -0.50 4.70
N ILE A 81 10.92 -1.01 4.15
CA ILE A 81 10.92 -2.21 3.31
C ILE A 81 10.36 -3.41 4.08
N ILE A 82 10.78 -3.59 5.33
CA ILE A 82 10.27 -4.66 6.21
C ILE A 82 8.75 -4.52 6.40
N VAL A 83 8.25 -3.30 6.65
CA VAL A 83 6.80 -3.04 6.77
C VAL A 83 6.07 -3.38 5.48
N ILE A 84 6.59 -3.01 4.32
CA ILE A 84 6.00 -3.36 3.02
C ILE A 84 5.89 -4.88 2.89
N VAL A 85 6.97 -5.62 3.15
CA VAL A 85 7.02 -7.08 2.99
C VAL A 85 6.04 -7.77 3.94
N ILE A 86 6.04 -7.40 5.22
CA ILE A 86 5.14 -7.99 6.23
C ILE A 86 3.68 -7.69 5.86
N THR A 87 3.35 -6.43 5.59
CA THR A 87 1.99 -6.01 5.26
C THR A 87 1.49 -6.67 3.98
N SER A 88 2.33 -6.76 2.95
CA SER A 88 2.01 -7.43 1.68
C SER A 88 1.80 -8.93 1.87
N THR A 89 2.56 -9.57 2.76
CA THR A 89 2.40 -10.99 3.09
C THR A 89 1.07 -11.25 3.80
N ILE A 90 0.70 -10.39 4.76
CA ILE A 90 -0.59 -10.44 5.45
C ILE A 90 -1.72 -10.18 4.45
N GLN A 91 -1.60 -9.14 3.64
CA GLN A 91 -2.55 -8.79 2.57
C GLN A 91 -2.82 -9.98 1.65
N LYS A 92 -1.78 -10.67 1.18
CA LYS A 92 -1.92 -11.86 0.33
C LYS A 92 -2.76 -12.95 1.01
N LYS A 93 -2.51 -13.23 2.29
CA LYS A 93 -3.28 -14.22 3.06
C LYS A 93 -4.75 -13.79 3.23
N VAL A 94 -4.99 -12.53 3.59
CA VAL A 94 -6.34 -11.98 3.80
C VAL A 94 -7.13 -11.94 2.50
N LEU A 95 -6.50 -11.58 1.38
CA LEU A 95 -7.16 -11.44 0.09
C LEU A 95 -7.42 -12.78 -0.62
N LYS A 96 -6.66 -13.84 -0.29
CA LYS A 96 -6.83 -15.17 -0.89
C LYS A 96 -8.27 -15.69 -0.74
N LYS A 97 -8.93 -15.40 0.39
CA LYS A 97 -10.31 -15.84 0.66
C LYS A 97 -11.38 -15.23 -0.25
N TYR A 98 -11.03 -14.22 -1.04
CA TYR A 98 -11.93 -13.56 -1.98
C TYR A 98 -11.67 -13.95 -3.44
N ARG A 99 -10.74 -14.89 -3.69
CA ARG A 99 -10.43 -15.42 -5.02
C ARG A 99 -11.17 -16.74 -5.24
N ASN A 100 -11.62 -16.95 -6.48
CA ASN A 100 -12.35 -18.17 -6.86
C ASN A 100 -11.43 -19.41 -6.90
N PHE A 101 -10.11 -19.24 -6.87
CA PHE A 101 -9.07 -20.27 -6.94
C PHE A 101 -7.96 -20.02 -5.90
#